data_AF-A0ABD4ZXF8-F1
#
_entry.id   AF-A0ABD4ZXF8-F1
#
_cell.length_a   1.000
_cell.length_b   1.000
_cell.length_c   1.000
_cell.angle_alpha   90.00
_cell.angle_beta   90.00
_cell.angle_gamma   90.00
#
_symmetry.space_group_name_H-M   'P 1'
#
loop_
_entity.id
_entity.type
_entity.pdbx_description
1 polymer ?
#
loop_
_entity_poly.entity_id
_entity_poly.type
_entity_poly.pdbx_seq_one_letter_code
_entity_poly.pdbx_strand_id
1 'polypeptide(L)'
;MGKQISDFDEIKIRGVDIDKKARLMQLADVQHKSLNQFLLEYVNRLAERHEIVEAETKYSEIVEMMARVIEKNTQTMNEMNQIIQVITGGELDERQ
;
A
#
# COMPACT_ATOMS: atom_id res chain seq x y z
N MET A 1 -16.37 18.08 -14.06
CA MET A 1 -16.36 17.90 -15.53
C MET A 1 -15.33 16.83 -15.86
N GLY A 2 -15.76 15.58 -16.06
CA GLY A 2 -14.85 14.52 -16.50
C GLY A 2 -14.47 14.76 -17.95
N LYS A 3 -13.17 14.84 -18.26
CA LYS A 3 -12.71 14.89 -19.64
C LYS A 3 -13.09 13.57 -20.32
N GLN A 4 -13.83 13.67 -21.41
CA GLN A 4 -14.06 12.55 -22.32
C GLN A 4 -12.69 12.18 -22.90
N ILE A 5 -12.16 11.02 -22.51
CA ILE A 5 -10.91 10.48 -23.06
C ILE A 5 -11.30 9.90 -24.41
N SER A 6 -10.91 10.54 -25.51
CA SER A 6 -10.97 9.89 -26.82
C SER A 6 -9.93 8.78 -26.85
N ASP A 7 -10.26 7.64 -27.44
CA ASP A 7 -9.29 6.57 -27.72
C ASP A 7 -8.16 7.16 -28.58
N PHE A 8 -7.02 7.40 -27.95
CA PHE A 8 -5.79 7.74 -28.65
C PHE A 8 -4.95 6.47 -28.71
N ASP A 9 -4.75 5.92 -29.90
CA ASP A 9 -3.90 4.74 -30.12
C ASP A 9 -2.42 5.00 -29.76
N GLU A 10 -1.99 6.27 -29.76
CA GLU A 10 -0.58 6.64 -29.54
C GLU A 10 -0.41 7.91 -28.67
N ILE A 11 0.62 7.90 -27.82
CA ILE A 11 1.09 9.07 -27.05
C ILE A 11 2.45 9.53 -27.60
N LYS A 12 2.54 10.80 -28.02
CA LYS A 12 3.77 11.42 -28.51
C LYS A 12 4.33 12.42 -27.51
N ILE A 13 5.51 12.14 -26.97
CA ILE A 13 6.21 13.00 -26.01
C ILE A 13 7.21 13.89 -26.78
N ARG A 14 7.04 15.22 -26.66
CA ARG A 14 7.91 16.22 -27.28
C ARG A 14 8.85 16.85 -26.24
N GLY A 15 9.97 17.42 -26.71
CA GLY A 15 10.87 18.19 -25.84
C GLY A 15 11.75 17.36 -24.90
N VAL A 16 11.89 16.05 -25.12
CA VAL A 16 12.84 15.24 -24.36
C VAL A 16 14.25 15.57 -24.85
N ASP A 17 15.12 15.98 -23.92
CA ASP A 17 16.53 16.27 -24.19
C ASP A 17 17.26 15.06 -24.78
N ILE A 18 18.25 15.33 -25.63
CA ILE A 18 18.97 14.30 -26.38
C ILE A 18 19.71 13.34 -25.44
N ASP A 19 20.33 13.85 -24.37
CA ASP A 19 21.02 13.03 -23.37
C ASP A 19 20.05 12.05 -22.67
N LYS A 20 18.84 12.51 -22.33
CA LYS A 20 17.80 11.66 -21.72
C LYS A 20 17.30 10.62 -22.69
N LYS A 21 17.06 10.97 -23.96
CA LYS A 21 16.67 10.01 -25.00
C LYS A 21 17.72 8.91 -25.15
N ALA A 22 19.00 9.28 -25.26
CA ALA A 22 20.09 8.32 -25.37
C ALA A 22 20.16 7.39 -24.16
N ARG A 23 20.03 7.93 -22.95
CA ARG A 23 20.02 7.14 -21.72
C ARG A 23 18.82 6.19 -21.64
N LEU A 24 17.63 6.62 -22.03
CA LEU A 24 16.44 5.77 -22.08
C LEU A 24 16.59 4.63 -23.09
N MET A 25 17.19 4.90 -24.26
CA MET A 25 17.50 3.87 -25.25
C MET A 25 18.49 2.84 -24.71
N GLN A 26 19.55 3.28 -24.03
CA GLN A 26 20.51 2.38 -23.39
C GLN A 26 19.84 1.50 -22.32
N LEU A 27 18.97 2.07 -21.49
CA LEU A 27 18.25 1.32 -20.46
C LEU A 27 17.27 0.29 -21.06
N ALA A 28 16.64 0.62 -22.19
CA ALA A 28 15.78 -0.32 -22.91
C ALA A 28 16.60 -1.48 -23.51
N ASP A 29 17.77 -1.17 -24.08
CA ASP A 29 18.67 -2.15 -24.70
C ASP A 29 19.25 -3.13 -23.68
N VAL A 30 19.65 -2.66 -22.49
CA VAL A 30 20.10 -3.51 -21.37
C VAL A 30 19.03 -4.54 -20.97
N GLN A 31 17.75 -4.22 -21.16
CA GLN A 31 16.64 -5.12 -20.87
C GLN A 31 16.14 -5.91 -22.10
N HIS A 32 16.83 -5.79 -23.24
CA HIS A 32 16.43 -6.37 -24.52
C HIS A 32 15.02 -5.96 -24.97
N LYS A 33 14.64 -4.70 -24.72
CA LYS A 33 13.33 -4.14 -25.05
C LYS A 33 13.45 -3.02 -26.06
N SER A 34 12.39 -2.85 -26.85
CA SER A 34 12.23 -1.61 -27.62
C SER A 34 12.03 -0.43 -26.66
N LEU A 35 12.43 0.78 -27.08
CA LEU A 35 12.20 1.99 -26.29
C LEU A 35 10.70 2.17 -25.97
N ASN A 36 9.81 1.84 -26.91
CA ASN A 36 8.36 1.95 -26.70
C ASN A 36 7.88 0.98 -25.60
N GLN A 37 8.30 -0.28 -25.67
CA GLN A 37 7.93 -1.30 -24.67
C GLN A 37 8.48 -0.91 -23.29
N PHE A 38 9.72 -0.44 -23.23
CA PHE A 38 10.32 0.05 -22.00
C PHE A 38 9.52 1.20 -21.39
N LEU A 39 9.16 2.21 -22.20
CA LEU A 39 8.40 3.36 -21.72
C LEU A 39 6.98 2.98 -21.32
N LEU A 40 6.32 2.09 -22.05
CA LEU A 40 4.98 1.60 -21.73
C LEU A 40 4.92 0.98 -20.34
N GLU A 41 5.89 0.13 -19.98
CA GLU A 41 5.97 -0.47 -18.64
C GLU A 41 6.18 0.57 -17.54
N TYR A 42 6.93 1.63 -17.80
CA TYR A 42 7.10 2.73 -16.85
C TYR A 42 5.83 3.57 -16.71
N VAL A 43 5.12 3.83 -17.80
CA VAL A 43 3.85 4.58 -17.79
C VAL A 43 2.76 3.79 -17.07
N ASN A 44 2.64 2.48 -17.33
CA ASN A 44 1.67 1.62 -16.62
C ASN A 44 1.95 1.60 -15.13
N ARG A 45 3.21 1.39 -14.74
CA ARG A 45 3.58 1.48 -13.32
C ARG A 45 3.28 2.84 -12.72
N LEU A 46 3.49 3.93 -13.44
CA LEU A 46 3.18 5.27 -12.94
C LEU A 46 1.68 5.46 -12.72
N ALA A 47 0.84 4.95 -13.63
CA ALA A 47 -0.61 4.98 -13.51
C ALA A 47 -1.10 4.14 -12.33
N GLU A 48 -0.57 2.92 -12.18
CA GLU A 48 -0.94 1.99 -11.11
C GLU A 48 -0.40 2.42 -9.73
N ARG A 49 0.75 3.11 -9.69
CA ARG A 49 1.40 3.49 -8.42
C ARG A 49 0.52 4.40 -7.57
N HIS A 50 -0.33 5.22 -8.17
CA HIS A 50 -1.25 6.04 -7.39
C HIS A 50 -2.34 5.19 -6.71
N GLU A 51 -2.84 4.17 -7.42
CA GLU A 51 -3.85 3.24 -6.89
C GLU A 51 -3.24 2.32 -5.81
N ILE A 52 -2.02 1.85 -6.03
CA ILE A 52 -1.30 0.98 -5.08
C ILE A 52 -0.98 1.74 -3.78
N VAL A 53 -0.46 2.96 -3.85
CA VAL A 53 -0.12 3.74 -2.65
C VAL A 53 -1.36 4.07 -1.82
N GLU A 54 -2.48 4.39 -2.48
CA GLU A 54 -3.75 4.62 -1.77
C GLU A 54 -4.28 3.33 -1.11
N ALA A 55 -4.17 2.19 -1.81
CA ALA A 55 -4.55 0.89 -1.28
C ALA A 55 -3.66 0.46 -0.11
N GLU A 56 -2.35 0.62 -0.21
CA GLU A 56 -1.38 0.34 0.86
C GLU A 56 -1.65 1.21 2.09
N THR A 57 -1.93 2.50 1.89
CA THR A 57 -2.28 3.43 2.98
C THR A 57 -3.55 2.98 3.70
N LYS A 58 -4.62 2.70 2.96
CA LYS A 58 -5.88 2.19 3.53
C LYS A 58 -5.69 0.87 4.25
N TYR A 59 -4.88 -0.03 3.71
CA TYR A 59 -4.60 -1.31 4.34
C TYR A 59 -3.86 -1.11 5.67
N SER A 60 -2.87 -0.22 5.70
CA SER A 60 -2.16 0.15 6.94
C SER A 60 -3.12 0.72 7.99
N GLU A 61 -4.01 1.64 7.60
CA GLU A 61 -5.02 2.22 8.50
C GLU A 61 -5.97 1.15 9.08
N ILE A 62 -6.40 0.19 8.25
CA ILE A 62 -7.26 -0.93 8.67
C ILE A 62 -6.52 -1.82 9.66
N VAL A 63 -5.27 -2.19 9.37
CA VAL A 63 -4.46 -3.04 10.26
C VAL A 63 -4.25 -2.37 11.62
N GLU A 64 -3.94 -1.08 11.65
CA GLU A 64 -3.83 -0.33 12.91
C GLU A 64 -5.17 -0.29 13.67
N MET A 65 -6.28 -0.10 12.96
CA MET A 65 -7.60 -0.10 13.58
C MET A 65 -7.93 -1.48 14.19
N MET A 66 -7.63 -2.56 13.47
CA MET A 66 -7.81 -3.92 13.96
C MET A 66 -6.95 -4.20 15.19
N ALA A 67 -5.68 -3.76 15.18
CA ALA A 67 -4.79 -3.89 16.33
C ALA A 67 -5.36 -3.18 17.57
N ARG A 68 -5.85 -1.93 17.42
CA ARG A 68 -6.50 -1.17 18.49
C ARG A 68 -7.76 -1.86 19.02
N VAL A 69 -8.57 -2.44 18.14
CA VAL A 69 -9.79 -3.17 18.54
C VAL A 69 -9.43 -4.46 19.29
N ILE A 70 -8.43 -5.21 18.83
CA ILE A 70 -7.94 -6.42 19.50
C ILE A 70 -7.42 -6.06 20.89
N GLU A 71 -6.57 -5.03 21.01
CA GLU A 71 -6.04 -4.56 22.28
C GLU A 71 -7.16 -4.21 23.27
N LYS A 72 -8.17 -3.46 22.82
CA LYS A 72 -9.32 -3.11 23.64
C LYS A 72 -10.15 -4.32 24.05
N ASN A 73 -10.33 -5.29 23.16
CA ASN A 73 -11.02 -6.54 23.47
C ASN A 73 -10.24 -7.37 24.50
N THR A 74 -8.91 -7.46 24.35
CA THR A 74 -8.04 -8.14 25.31
C THR A 74 -8.10 -7.48 26.68
N GLN A 75 -8.07 -6.14 26.73
CA GLN A 75 -8.24 -5.40 27.98
C GLN A 75 -9.59 -5.72 28.64
N THR A 76 -10.68 -5.68 27.86
CA THR A 76 -12.03 -5.98 28.37
C THR A 76 -12.14 -7.42 28.89
N MET A 77 -11.53 -8.40 28.20
CA MET A 77 -11.50 -9.79 28.68
C MET A 77 -10.72 -9.93 29.98
N ASN A 78 -9.60 -9.21 30.13
CA ASN A 78 -8.83 -9.22 31.37
C ASN A 78 -9.62 -8.61 32.53
N GLU A 79 -10.31 -7.50 32.31
CA GLU A 79 -11.20 -6.88 33.30
C GLU A 79 -12.34 -7.84 33.69
N MET A 80 -12.96 -8.51 32.72
CA MET A 80 -13.97 -9.54 32.99
C MET A 80 -13.41 -10.70 33.82
N ASN A 81 -12.22 -11.20 33.50
CA ASN A 81 -11.58 -12.27 34.26
C ASN A 81 -11.30 -11.85 35.71
N GLN A 82 -10.84 -10.61 35.93
CA GLN A 82 -10.64 -10.07 37.29
C GLN A 82 -11.96 -10.00 38.06
N ILE A 83 -13.03 -9.51 37.44
CA ILE A 83 -14.36 -9.44 38.06
C ILE A 83 -14.85 -10.84 38.40
N ILE A 84 -14.70 -11.81 37.49
CA ILE A 84 -15.09 -13.20 37.72
C ILE A 84 -14.31 -13.77 38.91
N GLN A 85 -12.98 -13.57 38.99
CA GLN A 85 -12.15 -14.04 40.11
C GLN A 85 -12.60 -13.45 41.46
N VAL A 86 -12.97 -12.16 41.48
CA VAL A 86 -13.50 -11.50 42.70
C VAL A 86 -14.85 -12.09 43.10
N ILE A 87 -15.73 -12.40 42.14
CA ILE A 87 -17.07 -12.95 42.41
C ILE A 87 -17.01 -14.43 42.80
N THR A 88 -16.13 -15.23 42.18
CA THR A 88 -16.03 -16.67 42.44
C THR A 88 -15.19 -17.01 43.67
N GLY A 89 -14.66 -16.01 44.39
CA GLY A 89 -13.94 -16.21 45.64
C GLY A 89 -12.58 -16.89 45.46
N GLY A 90 -11.91 -16.66 44.34
CA GLY A 90 -10.56 -17.19 44.11
C GLY A 90 -9.60 -16.61 45.16
N GLU A 91 -8.97 -17.49 45.94
CA GLU A 91 -7.89 -17.12 46.85
C GLU A 91 -6.86 -16.29 46.08
N LEU A 92 -6.60 -15.08 46.57
CA LEU A 92 -5.40 -14.34 46.20
C LEU A 92 -4.24 -15.23 46.66
N ASP A 93 -3.61 -15.94 45.72
CA ASP A 93 -2.39 -16.69 45.99
C ASP A 93 -1.28 -15.66 46.27
N GLU A 94 -1.23 -15.21 47.52
CA GLU A 94 -0.15 -14.44 48.11
C GLU A 94 1.08 -15.34 48.29
N ARG A 95 1.72 -15.77 47.19
CA ARG A 95 3.04 -16.44 47.32
C ARG A 95 4.01 -16.06 46.19
N GLN A 96 4.91 -15.16 46.60
CA GLN A 96 6.35 -15.04 46.28
C GLN A 96 6.77 -14.63 44.87
#